data_AF-A0A174CVU0-F1
#
_entry.id   AF-A0A174CVU0-F1
#
_cell.length_a   1.000
_cell.length_b   1.000
_cell.length_c   1.000
_cell.angle_alpha   90.00
_cell.angle_beta   90.00
_cell.angle_gamma   90.00
#
_symmetry.space_group_name_H-M   'P 1'
#
loop_
_entity.id
_entity.type
_entity.pdbx_description
1 polymer ?
#
loop_
_entity_poly.entity_id
_entity_poly.type
_entity_poly.pdbx_seq_one_letter_code
_entity_poly.pdbx_strand_id
1 'polypeptide(L)'
;MKFRPCIDIHNGKVKQIVGGSLLDQGDQAVENFAADQEADYFANLYKKDGLKGGHVILLNPSTSEYYPETKKQALKALQTYQDGLQIGGGITAENAEEYMKAGASHVIVTSYVFKNGEIYWDNLQNLCDAVGKEHVVLDLSCRKKDEKYYIVTDRWQTFTNVELNTDILGKLSGYCDEFLVHGVDVEGKASGIEEELIKILEQAEIPVTYAGGIGSLDDLERIREIGNGKIDFTIGSALDLFGGQIPYDVIKNYR
;
A
#
# COMPACT_ATOMS: atom_id res chain seq x y z
N MET A 1 5.99 -1.70 -16.57
CA MET A 1 5.98 -1.32 -15.15
C MET A 1 5.23 -0.01 -15.01
N LYS A 2 4.36 0.12 -14.00
CA LYS A 2 3.51 1.31 -13.81
C LYS A 2 3.78 1.95 -12.45
N PHE A 3 3.63 3.28 -12.41
CA PHE A 3 3.54 4.01 -11.16
C PHE A 3 2.13 3.89 -10.57
N ARG A 4 2.04 3.47 -9.31
CA ARG A 4 0.81 3.45 -8.49
C ARG A 4 0.91 4.57 -7.45
N PRO A 5 0.11 5.64 -7.55
CA PRO A 5 0.24 6.77 -6.65
C PRO A 5 -0.35 6.48 -5.26
N CYS A 6 0.06 7.22 -4.24
CA CYS A 6 -0.44 7.08 -2.88
C CYS A 6 -1.20 8.31 -2.36
N ILE A 7 -2.09 8.09 -1.39
CA ILE A 7 -2.72 9.12 -0.56
C ILE A 7 -2.83 8.55 0.86
N ASP A 8 -1.84 8.82 1.70
CA ASP A 8 -1.88 8.41 3.11
C ASP A 8 -2.56 9.49 3.95
N ILE A 9 -3.57 9.09 4.73
CA ILE A 9 -4.43 10.02 5.47
C ILE A 9 -4.28 9.76 6.96
N HIS A 10 -3.85 10.78 7.69
CA HIS A 10 -3.69 10.75 9.13
C HIS A 10 -4.21 12.05 9.76
N ASN A 11 -5.04 11.91 10.79
CA ASN A 11 -5.73 12.99 11.48
C ASN A 11 -6.49 13.93 10.53
N GLY A 12 -7.19 13.36 9.54
CA GLY A 12 -7.98 14.13 8.58
C GLY A 12 -7.18 14.91 7.53
N LYS A 13 -5.88 14.63 7.39
CA LYS A 13 -5.02 15.29 6.40
C LYS A 13 -4.22 14.28 5.60
N VAL A 14 -3.90 14.63 4.36
CA VAL A 14 -2.93 13.87 3.55
C VAL A 14 -1.53 14.14 4.10
N LYS A 15 -0.82 13.08 4.47
CA LYS A 15 0.52 13.16 5.07
C LYS A 15 1.45 12.14 4.44
N GLN A 16 2.74 12.36 4.57
CA GLN A 16 3.75 11.32 4.45
C GLN A 16 4.47 11.21 5.79
N ILE A 17 4.56 9.99 6.31
CA ILE A 17 5.15 9.73 7.63
C ILE A 17 6.45 8.95 7.49
N VAL A 18 7.30 9.00 8.51
CA VAL A 18 8.42 8.07 8.62
C VAL A 18 7.87 6.70 9.03
N GLY A 19 8.20 5.67 8.25
CA GLY A 19 7.77 4.31 8.54
C GLY A 19 8.09 3.88 9.98
N GLY A 20 7.12 3.25 10.66
CA GLY A 20 7.27 2.76 12.04
C GLY A 20 7.16 3.83 13.12
N SER A 21 6.92 5.10 12.77
CA SER A 21 6.77 6.21 13.73
C SER A 21 5.35 6.43 14.25
N LEU A 22 4.36 5.68 13.73
CA LEU A 22 2.96 5.75 14.16
C LEU A 22 2.78 5.23 15.59
N LEU A 23 2.40 6.13 16.49
CA LEU A 23 2.03 5.83 17.87
C LEU A 23 0.51 5.98 18.05
N ASP A 24 -0.17 4.89 18.40
CA ASP A 24 -1.62 4.92 18.70
C ASP A 24 -1.91 5.79 19.93
N GLN A 25 -0.96 5.88 20.86
CA GLN A 25 -1.07 6.71 22.04
C GLN A 25 -0.87 8.17 21.65
N GLY A 26 -1.98 8.90 21.52
CA GLY A 26 -2.00 10.33 21.21
C GLY A 26 -2.01 10.67 19.72
N ASP A 27 -2.27 9.69 18.84
CA ASP A 27 -2.34 9.86 17.38
C ASP A 27 -1.14 10.63 16.81
N GLN A 28 0.07 10.27 17.27
CA GLN A 28 1.32 10.93 16.88
C GLN A 28 2.05 10.11 15.82
N ALA A 29 2.61 10.81 14.83
CA ALA A 29 3.55 10.23 13.88
C ALA A 29 4.63 11.27 13.58
N VAL A 30 5.84 10.80 13.25
CA VAL A 30 6.87 11.70 12.72
C VAL A 30 6.52 11.96 11.25
N GLU A 31 6.26 13.22 10.94
CA GLU A 31 5.84 13.65 9.61
C GLU A 31 7.07 14.01 8.76
N ASN A 32 7.12 13.46 7.55
CA ASN A 32 7.98 13.97 6.48
C ASN A 32 7.30 15.15 5.78
N PHE A 33 5.97 15.11 5.69
CA PHE A 33 5.15 16.09 4.98
C PHE A 33 3.70 16.06 5.45
N ALA A 34 3.06 17.22 5.49
CA ALA A 34 1.62 17.37 5.63
C ALA A 34 1.12 18.31 4.53
N ALA A 35 0.17 17.84 3.73
CA ALA A 35 -0.41 18.65 2.67
C ALA A 35 -1.36 19.71 3.23
N ASP A 36 -1.40 20.87 2.59
CA ASP A 36 -2.48 21.85 2.78
C ASP A 36 -3.76 21.42 2.03
N GLN A 37 -3.59 20.60 0.98
CA GLN A 37 -4.67 20.11 0.14
C GLN A 37 -5.37 18.89 0.74
N GLU A 38 -6.67 18.78 0.46
CA GLU A 38 -7.50 17.64 0.80
C GLU A 38 -7.28 16.46 -0.14
N ALA A 39 -7.77 15.27 0.22
CA ALA A 39 -7.52 14.04 -0.52
C ALA A 39 -8.14 14.02 -1.93
N ASP A 40 -9.23 14.76 -2.16
CA ASP A 40 -9.86 14.91 -3.48
C ASP A 40 -8.99 15.68 -4.49
N TYR A 41 -8.17 16.62 -4.01
CA TYR A 41 -7.19 17.31 -4.87
C TYR A 41 -6.23 16.30 -5.52
N PHE A 42 -5.64 15.42 -4.71
CA PHE A 42 -4.72 14.38 -5.19
C PHE A 42 -5.44 13.36 -6.07
N ALA A 43 -6.63 12.91 -5.68
CA ALA A 43 -7.44 12.01 -6.50
C ALA A 43 -7.77 12.59 -7.88
N ASN A 44 -8.12 13.89 -7.94
CA ASN A 44 -8.39 14.58 -9.19
C ASN A 44 -7.13 14.77 -10.06
N LEU A 45 -5.97 15.02 -9.44
CA LEU A 45 -4.69 15.06 -10.13
C LEU A 45 -4.40 13.71 -10.80
N TYR A 46 -4.46 12.62 -10.02
CA TYR A 46 -4.23 11.27 -10.54
C TYR A 46 -5.23 10.87 -11.62
N LYS A 47 -6.50 11.29 -11.48
CA LYS A 47 -7.53 11.10 -12.51
C LYS A 47 -7.21 11.82 -13.81
N LYS A 48 -6.77 13.08 -13.75
CA LYS A 48 -6.38 13.86 -14.93
C LYS A 48 -5.20 13.23 -15.66
N ASP A 49 -4.26 12.67 -14.91
CA ASP A 49 -3.07 12.01 -15.45
C ASP A 49 -3.30 10.52 -15.78
N GLY A 50 -4.52 10.00 -15.56
CA GLY A 50 -4.91 8.64 -15.95
C GLY A 50 -4.26 7.52 -15.13
N LEU A 51 -3.73 7.83 -13.95
CA LEU A 51 -3.09 6.86 -13.06
C LEU A 51 -4.16 6.01 -12.37
N LYS A 52 -4.01 4.69 -12.31
CA LYS A 52 -4.99 3.77 -11.70
C LYS A 52 -4.34 2.79 -10.72
N GLY A 53 -5.14 2.29 -9.78
CA GLY A 53 -4.69 1.41 -8.70
C GLY A 53 -3.77 2.13 -7.72
N GLY A 54 -3.95 3.44 -7.57
CA GLY A 54 -3.30 4.18 -6.50
C GLY A 54 -3.98 3.90 -5.16
N HIS A 55 -3.22 3.81 -4.08
CA HIS A 55 -3.75 3.46 -2.76
C HIS A 55 -4.08 4.69 -1.92
N VAL A 56 -5.26 4.67 -1.32
CA VAL A 56 -5.69 5.58 -0.26
C VAL A 56 -5.60 4.80 1.05
N ILE A 57 -4.78 5.23 2.00
CA ILE A 57 -4.54 4.49 3.25
C ILE A 57 -5.04 5.31 4.44
N LEU A 58 -5.99 4.77 5.21
CA LEU A 58 -6.38 5.33 6.50
C LEU A 58 -5.36 4.90 7.56
N LEU A 59 -4.60 5.85 8.10
CA LEU A 59 -3.57 5.57 9.09
C LEU A 59 -4.09 5.58 10.54
N ASN A 60 -5.24 6.21 10.80
CA ASN A 60 -5.86 6.15 12.12
C ASN A 60 -6.61 4.82 12.34
N PRO A 61 -6.48 4.20 13.53
CA PRO A 61 -7.33 3.06 13.89
C PRO A 61 -8.79 3.53 14.03
N SER A 62 -9.75 2.61 13.84
CA SER A 62 -11.18 2.91 13.94
C SER A 62 -11.62 3.42 15.32
N THR A 63 -10.81 3.17 16.34
CA THR A 63 -11.01 3.64 17.72
C THR A 63 -10.52 5.08 17.97
N SER A 64 -9.79 5.68 17.03
CA SER A 64 -9.26 7.05 17.16
C SER A 64 -10.39 8.08 17.03
N GLU A 65 -10.30 9.18 17.80
CA GLU A 65 -11.23 10.31 17.68
C GLU A 65 -11.12 11.02 16.32
N TYR A 66 -9.98 10.89 15.64
CA TYR A 66 -9.74 11.48 14.32
C TYR A 66 -10.18 10.58 13.16
N TYR A 67 -10.50 9.31 13.43
CA TYR A 67 -10.93 8.36 12.41
C TYR A 67 -12.10 8.88 11.54
N PRO A 68 -13.14 9.54 12.07
CA PRO A 68 -14.22 10.09 11.24
C PRO A 68 -13.74 11.08 10.18
N GLU A 69 -12.80 11.98 10.51
CA GLU A 69 -12.29 12.95 9.54
C GLU A 69 -11.33 12.28 8.53
N THR A 70 -10.50 11.35 8.98
CA THR A 70 -9.65 10.52 8.11
C THR A 70 -10.49 9.73 7.10
N LYS A 71 -11.57 9.07 7.56
CA LYS A 71 -12.50 8.35 6.70
C LYS A 71 -13.22 9.28 5.73
N LYS A 72 -13.63 10.47 6.17
CA LYS A 72 -14.26 11.48 5.30
C LYS A 72 -13.34 11.91 4.15
N GLN A 73 -12.05 12.13 4.41
CA GLN A 73 -11.07 12.43 3.36
C GLN A 73 -10.91 11.24 2.39
N ALA A 74 -10.83 10.01 2.91
CA ALA A 74 -10.74 8.82 2.07
C ALA A 74 -11.95 8.70 1.13
N LEU A 75 -13.17 8.86 1.65
CA LEU A 75 -14.40 8.84 0.86
C LEU A 75 -14.42 9.94 -0.21
N LYS A 76 -13.94 11.16 0.10
CA LYS A 76 -13.80 12.24 -0.89
C LYS A 76 -12.89 11.84 -2.06
N ALA A 77 -11.76 11.20 -1.78
CA ALA A 77 -10.84 10.72 -2.82
C ALA A 77 -11.50 9.66 -3.73
N LEU A 78 -12.13 8.64 -3.12
CA LEU A 78 -12.84 7.59 -3.86
C LEU A 78 -13.99 8.15 -4.71
N GLN A 79 -14.78 9.07 -4.16
CA GLN A 79 -15.87 9.74 -4.88
C GLN A 79 -15.38 10.54 -6.08
N THR A 80 -14.21 11.18 -5.96
CA THR A 80 -13.60 11.97 -7.03
C THR A 80 -13.11 11.12 -8.19
N TYR A 81 -12.58 9.93 -7.90
CA TYR A 81 -12.04 9.00 -8.89
C TYR A 81 -12.61 7.59 -8.73
N GLN A 82 -13.88 7.46 -9.11
CA GLN A 82 -14.59 6.18 -9.22
C GLN A 82 -13.77 5.15 -10.00
N ASP A 83 -13.61 3.96 -9.43
CA ASP A 83 -12.88 2.81 -9.98
C ASP A 83 -11.40 3.12 -10.33
N GLY A 84 -10.85 4.19 -9.79
CA GLY A 84 -9.47 4.63 -10.03
C GLY A 84 -8.50 4.28 -8.90
N LEU A 85 -9.00 4.28 -7.67
CA LEU A 85 -8.20 4.16 -6.45
C LEU A 85 -8.55 2.90 -5.66
N GLN A 86 -7.61 2.41 -4.88
CA GLN A 86 -7.74 1.31 -3.92
C GLN A 86 -7.77 1.89 -2.50
N ILE A 87 -8.32 1.15 -1.53
CA ILE A 87 -8.52 1.65 -0.17
C ILE A 87 -8.00 0.68 0.89
N GLY A 88 -7.15 1.14 1.79
CA GLY A 88 -6.59 0.34 2.89
C GLY A 88 -6.70 1.04 4.24
N GLY A 89 -6.38 0.30 5.31
CA GLY A 89 -6.45 0.79 6.69
C GLY A 89 -7.70 0.32 7.42
N GLY A 90 -7.57 -0.77 8.18
CA GLY A 90 -8.67 -1.32 8.98
C GLY A 90 -9.79 -1.99 8.18
N ILE A 91 -9.51 -2.42 6.94
CA ILE A 91 -10.46 -3.14 6.10
C ILE A 91 -10.76 -4.52 6.68
N THR A 92 -12.04 -4.89 6.70
CA THR A 92 -12.55 -6.20 7.06
C THR A 92 -13.68 -6.60 6.10
N ALA A 93 -14.09 -7.88 6.11
CA ALA A 93 -15.21 -8.32 5.27
C ALA A 93 -16.51 -7.54 5.56
N GLU A 94 -16.70 -7.11 6.81
CA GLU A 94 -17.90 -6.41 7.25
C GLU A 94 -17.98 -4.95 6.77
N ASN A 95 -16.84 -4.32 6.45
CA ASN A 95 -16.79 -2.92 6.01
C ASN A 95 -16.38 -2.74 4.54
N ALA A 96 -15.83 -3.77 3.89
CA ALA A 96 -15.28 -3.67 2.53
C ALA A 96 -16.31 -3.16 1.50
N GLU A 97 -17.55 -3.67 1.54
CA GLU A 97 -18.62 -3.23 0.63
C GLU A 97 -18.92 -1.73 0.70
N GLU A 98 -18.74 -1.11 1.86
CA GLU A 98 -18.98 0.33 2.04
C GLU A 98 -18.07 1.14 1.13
N TYR A 99 -16.78 0.77 1.09
CA TYR A 99 -15.79 1.49 0.29
C TYR A 99 -15.91 1.16 -1.21
N MET A 100 -16.29 -0.06 -1.57
CA MET A 100 -16.63 -0.41 -2.95
C MET A 100 -17.78 0.47 -3.46
N LYS A 101 -18.85 0.62 -2.67
CA LYS A 101 -19.99 1.51 -2.99
C LYS A 101 -19.59 2.99 -3.06
N ALA A 102 -18.54 3.38 -2.35
CA ALA A 102 -18.00 4.75 -2.41
C ALA A 102 -17.14 5.02 -3.66
N GLY A 103 -16.78 3.99 -4.43
CA GLY A 103 -16.02 4.11 -5.68
C GLY A 103 -14.61 3.54 -5.62
N ALA A 104 -14.25 2.77 -4.59
CA ALA A 104 -12.99 2.04 -4.59
C ALA A 104 -13.01 0.96 -5.67
N SER A 105 -11.91 0.84 -6.41
CA SER A 105 -11.68 -0.26 -7.34
C SER A 105 -11.36 -1.57 -6.62
N HIS A 106 -10.65 -1.49 -5.49
CA HIS A 106 -10.27 -2.62 -4.66
C HIS A 106 -10.15 -2.19 -3.21
N VAL A 107 -10.23 -3.17 -2.30
CA VAL A 107 -9.87 -3.02 -0.90
C VAL A 107 -8.51 -3.67 -0.61
N ILE A 108 -7.68 -3.01 0.17
CA ILE A 108 -6.34 -3.44 0.58
C ILE A 108 -6.43 -3.96 2.01
N VAL A 109 -5.97 -5.19 2.24
CA VAL A 109 -6.10 -5.86 3.53
C VAL A 109 -4.77 -6.45 4.01
N THR A 110 -4.54 -6.30 5.33
CA THR A 110 -3.33 -6.80 6.01
C THR A 110 -3.72 -7.50 7.32
N SER A 111 -3.93 -6.74 8.40
CA SER A 111 -4.13 -7.25 9.76
C SER A 111 -5.43 -8.04 9.98
N TYR A 112 -6.41 -7.95 9.07
CA TYR A 112 -7.59 -8.80 9.12
C TYR A 112 -7.29 -10.25 8.70
N VAL A 113 -6.36 -10.43 7.75
CA VAL A 113 -5.95 -11.73 7.20
C VAL A 113 -4.75 -12.32 7.93
N PHE A 114 -3.78 -11.48 8.31
CA PHE A 114 -2.59 -11.92 9.03
C PHE A 114 -2.74 -11.60 10.52
N LYS A 115 -2.99 -12.62 11.35
CA LYS A 115 -3.17 -12.47 12.81
C LYS A 115 -2.37 -13.54 13.54
N ASN A 116 -1.85 -13.20 14.73
CA ASN A 116 -1.14 -14.14 15.61
C ASN A 116 -0.03 -14.94 14.91
N GLY A 117 0.60 -14.34 13.90
CA GLY A 117 1.67 -14.96 13.13
C GLY A 117 1.22 -15.94 12.03
N GLU A 118 -0.08 -16.04 11.74
CA GLU A 118 -0.64 -17.00 10.79
C GLU A 118 -1.59 -16.32 9.78
N ILE A 119 -1.89 -17.03 8.69
CA ILE A 119 -2.91 -16.65 7.71
C ILE A 119 -4.28 -17.16 8.18
N TYR A 120 -5.24 -16.26 8.30
CA TYR A 120 -6.62 -16.57 8.63
C TYR A 120 -7.39 -16.75 7.32
N TRP A 121 -7.34 -17.96 6.76
CA TRP A 121 -7.96 -18.31 5.48
C TRP A 121 -9.47 -18.04 5.44
N ASP A 122 -10.18 -18.28 6.55
CA ASP A 122 -11.62 -18.00 6.64
C ASP A 122 -11.91 -16.50 6.48
N ASN A 123 -11.07 -15.62 7.04
CA ASN A 123 -11.22 -14.17 6.89
C ASN A 123 -10.97 -13.74 5.44
N LEU A 124 -9.98 -14.36 4.79
CA LEU A 124 -9.68 -14.10 3.39
C LEU A 124 -10.81 -14.57 2.46
N GLN A 125 -11.41 -15.73 2.75
CA GLN A 125 -12.60 -16.23 2.06
C GLN A 125 -13.79 -15.31 2.27
N ASN A 126 -14.08 -14.90 3.52
CA ASN A 126 -15.17 -13.97 3.83
C ASN A 126 -15.03 -12.64 3.08
N LEU A 127 -13.79 -12.15 2.92
CA LEU A 127 -13.54 -10.93 2.14
C LEU A 127 -13.84 -11.15 0.65
N CYS A 128 -13.39 -12.28 0.09
CA CYS A 128 -13.73 -12.66 -1.29
C CYS A 128 -15.24 -12.82 -1.49
N ASP A 129 -15.96 -13.37 -0.52
CA ASP A 129 -17.41 -13.52 -0.59
C ASP A 129 -18.13 -12.17 -0.54
N ALA A 130 -17.58 -11.19 0.19
CA ALA A 130 -18.16 -9.86 0.33
C ALA A 130 -17.94 -8.96 -0.91
N VAL A 131 -16.75 -9.00 -1.51
CA VAL A 131 -16.40 -8.05 -2.59
C VAL A 131 -15.90 -8.68 -3.89
N GLY A 132 -15.70 -9.99 -3.95
CA GLY A 132 -15.05 -10.66 -5.07
C GLY A 132 -13.52 -10.56 -4.99
N LYS A 133 -12.81 -11.63 -5.38
CA LYS A 133 -11.33 -11.65 -5.30
C LYS A 133 -10.67 -10.63 -6.23
N GLU A 134 -11.34 -10.31 -7.34
CA GLU A 134 -10.97 -9.30 -8.33
C GLU A 134 -11.00 -7.87 -7.76
N HIS A 135 -11.47 -7.70 -6.52
CA HIS A 135 -11.52 -6.44 -5.79
C HIS A 135 -10.69 -6.48 -4.49
N VAL A 136 -9.84 -7.50 -4.31
CA VAL A 136 -8.99 -7.66 -3.12
C VAL A 136 -7.53 -7.45 -3.48
N VAL A 137 -6.84 -6.61 -2.72
CA VAL A 137 -5.39 -6.47 -2.71
C VAL A 137 -4.86 -6.93 -1.37
N LEU A 138 -3.87 -7.81 -1.37
CA LEU A 138 -3.18 -8.20 -0.13
C LEU A 138 -1.95 -7.32 0.06
N ASP A 139 -1.92 -6.58 1.17
CA ASP A 139 -0.72 -5.86 1.59
C ASP A 139 0.18 -6.80 2.42
N LEU A 140 1.37 -7.06 1.89
CA LEU A 140 2.39 -7.92 2.45
C LEU A 140 3.58 -7.07 2.85
N SER A 141 3.58 -6.56 4.08
CA SER A 141 4.76 -5.96 4.67
C SER A 141 5.80 -7.04 4.98
N CYS A 142 6.98 -6.94 4.39
CA CYS A 142 8.00 -7.99 4.43
C CYS A 142 9.30 -7.49 5.06
N ARG A 143 9.89 -8.33 5.92
CA ARG A 143 11.14 -8.03 6.61
C ARG A 143 12.10 -9.20 6.55
N LYS A 144 13.40 -8.92 6.41
CA LYS A 144 14.43 -9.96 6.31
C LYS A 144 14.79 -10.48 7.71
N LYS A 145 14.84 -11.81 7.85
CA LYS A 145 15.32 -12.52 9.03
C LYS A 145 15.97 -13.82 8.58
N ASP A 146 17.20 -14.08 9.03
CA ASP A 146 17.95 -15.30 8.73
C ASP A 146 18.00 -15.63 7.21
N GLU A 147 18.32 -14.61 6.39
CA GLU A 147 18.38 -14.69 4.91
C GLU A 147 17.05 -14.98 4.19
N LYS A 148 15.92 -14.86 4.90
CA LYS A 148 14.58 -15.07 4.36
C LYS A 148 13.68 -13.88 4.64
N TYR A 149 12.68 -13.65 3.78
CA TYR A 149 11.66 -12.63 4.02
C TYR A 149 10.45 -13.26 4.69
N TYR A 150 9.95 -12.60 5.72
CA TYR A 150 8.74 -12.98 6.43
C TYR A 150 7.75 -11.84 6.39
N ILE A 151 6.47 -12.18 6.30
CA ILE A 151 5.41 -11.20 6.48
C ILE A 151 5.43 -10.73 7.93
N VAL A 152 5.35 -9.42 8.13
CA VAL A 152 5.29 -8.78 9.44
C VAL A 152 3.99 -8.00 9.59
N THR A 153 3.44 -7.99 10.78
CA THR A 153 2.21 -7.27 11.14
C THR A 153 2.46 -6.36 12.33
N ASP A 154 1.41 -5.64 12.77
CA ASP A 154 1.46 -4.69 13.89
C ASP A 154 2.59 -3.65 13.70
N ARG A 155 2.46 -2.82 12.66
CA ARG A 155 3.46 -1.80 12.29
C ARG A 155 4.87 -2.37 12.12
N TRP A 156 4.94 -3.57 11.55
CA TRP A 156 6.19 -4.27 11.23
C TRP A 156 7.00 -4.74 12.45
N GLN A 157 6.39 -4.76 13.63
CA GLN A 157 7.05 -5.19 14.86
C GLN A 157 6.94 -6.70 15.09
N THR A 158 5.85 -7.32 14.60
CA THR A 158 5.57 -8.73 14.87
C THR A 158 5.83 -9.57 13.62
N PHE A 159 6.85 -10.42 13.68
CA PHE A 159 7.09 -11.44 12.66
C PHE A 159 5.99 -12.49 12.69
N THR A 160 5.49 -12.85 11.50
CA THR A 160 4.66 -14.03 11.32
C THR A 160 5.52 -15.26 11.05
N ASN A 161 4.91 -16.45 11.11
CA ASN A 161 5.53 -17.69 10.67
C ASN A 161 5.44 -17.87 9.14
N VAL A 162 4.95 -16.85 8.42
CA VAL A 162 4.69 -16.90 6.99
C VAL A 162 5.92 -16.36 6.24
N GLU A 163 6.75 -17.28 5.79
CA GLU A 163 7.85 -16.99 4.87
C GLU A 163 7.30 -16.60 3.50
N LEU A 164 7.76 -15.47 2.95
CA LEU A 164 7.44 -15.04 1.60
C LEU A 164 8.28 -15.82 0.59
N ASN A 165 7.61 -16.62 -0.23
CA ASN A 165 8.21 -17.40 -1.32
C ASN A 165 7.17 -17.65 -2.43
N THR A 166 7.59 -18.29 -3.52
CA THR A 166 6.70 -18.56 -4.67
C THR A 166 5.46 -19.39 -4.28
N ASP A 167 5.58 -20.35 -3.37
CA ASP A 167 4.45 -21.18 -2.94
C ASP A 167 3.39 -20.36 -2.18
N ILE A 168 3.81 -19.44 -1.30
CA ILE A 168 2.84 -18.60 -0.58
C ILE A 168 2.19 -17.58 -1.51
N LEU A 169 2.95 -17.00 -2.45
CA LEU A 169 2.41 -16.10 -3.46
C LEU A 169 1.37 -16.82 -4.33
N GLY A 170 1.66 -18.05 -4.77
CA GLY A 170 0.73 -18.87 -5.55
C GLY A 170 -0.53 -19.29 -4.78
N LYS A 171 -0.45 -19.49 -3.45
CA LYS A 171 -1.65 -19.76 -2.63
C LYS A 171 -2.50 -18.50 -2.46
N LEU A 172 -1.86 -17.36 -2.16
CA LEU A 172 -2.55 -16.11 -1.91
C LEU A 172 -3.17 -15.50 -3.18
N SER A 173 -2.58 -15.74 -4.36
CA SER A 173 -3.14 -15.30 -5.65
C SER A 173 -4.50 -15.92 -5.98
N GLY A 174 -4.86 -17.02 -5.31
CA GLY A 174 -6.21 -17.59 -5.37
C GLY A 174 -7.30 -16.67 -4.81
N TYR A 175 -6.92 -15.68 -3.99
CA TYR A 175 -7.81 -14.88 -3.16
C TYR A 175 -7.68 -13.36 -3.34
N CYS A 176 -6.83 -12.90 -4.26
CA CYS A 176 -6.63 -11.48 -4.53
C CYS A 176 -6.29 -11.23 -6.00
N ASP A 177 -6.49 -9.98 -6.43
CA ASP A 177 -6.18 -9.52 -7.78
C ASP A 177 -4.76 -8.93 -7.88
N GLU A 178 -4.23 -8.38 -6.79
CA GLU A 178 -2.93 -7.73 -6.75
C GLU A 178 -2.26 -7.89 -5.38
N PHE A 179 -0.92 -7.91 -5.36
CA PHE A 179 -0.12 -7.76 -4.15
C PHE A 179 0.43 -6.35 -4.01
N LEU A 180 0.28 -5.73 -2.84
CA LEU A 180 1.03 -4.54 -2.45
C LEU A 180 2.12 -4.98 -1.47
N VAL A 181 3.40 -4.83 -1.80
CA VAL A 181 4.49 -5.39 -0.98
C VAL A 181 5.41 -4.30 -0.48
N HIS A 182 5.49 -4.19 0.84
CA HIS A 182 6.34 -3.20 1.51
C HIS A 182 7.68 -3.82 1.94
N GLY A 183 8.79 -3.28 1.45
CA GLY A 183 10.14 -3.59 1.94
C GLY A 183 10.45 -2.81 3.23
N VAL A 184 10.09 -3.38 4.39
CA VAL A 184 10.07 -2.67 5.68
C VAL A 184 11.44 -2.08 6.06
N ASP A 185 12.53 -2.81 5.82
CA ASP A 185 13.85 -2.40 6.29
C ASP A 185 14.37 -1.13 5.56
N VAL A 186 13.81 -0.79 4.39
CA VAL A 186 14.17 0.39 3.58
C VAL A 186 13.03 1.43 3.44
N GLU A 187 11.84 1.15 3.97
CA GLU A 187 10.66 1.98 3.79
C GLU A 187 10.82 3.39 4.40
N GLY A 188 10.44 4.42 3.62
CA GLY A 188 10.51 5.82 4.05
C GLY A 188 11.93 6.41 4.19
N LYS A 189 12.99 5.63 3.91
CA LYS A 189 14.39 6.05 4.08
C LYS A 189 15.05 6.61 2.82
N ALA A 190 14.47 6.38 1.64
CA ALA A 190 15.04 6.73 0.33
C ALA A 190 16.53 6.28 0.20
N SER A 191 16.85 5.12 0.77
CA SER A 191 18.22 4.61 0.92
C SER A 191 18.51 3.38 0.06
N GLY A 192 17.69 3.12 -0.97
CA GLY A 192 17.82 1.98 -1.88
C GLY A 192 16.77 0.89 -1.65
N ILE A 193 16.63 0.00 -2.63
CA ILE A 193 15.60 -1.05 -2.72
C ILE A 193 16.06 -2.39 -2.15
N GLU A 194 15.10 -3.28 -1.84
CA GLU A 194 15.35 -4.66 -1.43
C GLU A 194 15.40 -5.59 -2.65
N GLU A 195 16.56 -5.69 -3.30
CA GLU A 195 16.73 -6.46 -4.55
C GLU A 195 16.34 -7.94 -4.44
N GLU A 196 16.64 -8.59 -3.31
CA GLU A 196 16.30 -10.00 -3.09
C GLU A 196 14.79 -10.21 -2.96
N LEU A 197 14.10 -9.28 -2.31
CA LEU A 197 12.64 -9.27 -2.23
C LEU A 197 12.05 -9.14 -3.64
N ILE A 198 12.55 -8.20 -4.44
CA ILE A 198 12.08 -7.99 -5.83
C ILE A 198 12.25 -9.27 -6.68
N LYS A 199 13.33 -10.04 -6.49
CA LYS A 199 13.52 -11.34 -7.17
C LYS A 199 12.44 -12.36 -6.80
N ILE A 200 12.01 -12.39 -5.53
CA ILE A 200 10.91 -13.26 -5.08
C ILE A 200 9.60 -12.80 -5.75
N LEU A 201 9.35 -11.49 -5.76
CA LEU A 201 8.13 -10.90 -6.31
C LEU A 201 7.99 -11.07 -7.82
N GLU A 202 9.10 -11.18 -8.56
CA GLU A 202 9.07 -11.43 -10.02
C GLU A 202 8.40 -12.77 -10.38
N GLN A 203 8.37 -13.71 -9.42
CA GLN A 203 7.76 -15.02 -9.57
C GLN A 203 6.24 -15.01 -9.34
N ALA A 204 5.64 -13.88 -8.94
CA ALA A 204 4.20 -13.77 -8.74
C ALA A 204 3.44 -13.90 -10.08
N GLU A 205 2.30 -14.59 -10.04
CA GLU A 205 1.45 -14.83 -11.22
C GLU A 205 0.43 -13.70 -11.46
N ILE A 206 0.21 -12.86 -10.45
CA ILE A 206 -0.70 -11.70 -10.49
C ILE A 206 0.11 -10.40 -10.31
N PRO A 207 -0.46 -9.23 -10.67
CA PRO A 207 0.20 -7.94 -10.48
C PRO A 207 0.78 -7.75 -9.08
N VAL A 208 1.97 -7.13 -9.03
CA VAL A 208 2.65 -6.75 -7.79
C VAL A 208 3.04 -5.29 -7.87
N THR A 209 2.71 -4.55 -6.82
CA THR A 209 3.20 -3.19 -6.58
C THR A 209 4.19 -3.20 -5.43
N TYR A 210 5.44 -2.80 -5.70
CA TYR A 210 6.49 -2.67 -4.70
C TYR A 210 6.49 -1.27 -4.07
N ALA A 211 6.56 -1.24 -2.74
CA ALA A 211 6.68 -0.05 -1.92
C ALA A 211 7.91 -0.16 -1.01
N GLY A 212 8.74 0.90 -0.96
CA GLY A 212 9.84 1.01 0.00
C GLY A 212 11.18 1.35 -0.65
N GLY A 213 11.96 2.21 0.01
CA GLY A 213 13.37 2.44 -0.33
C GLY A 213 13.67 3.28 -1.58
N ILE A 214 12.73 3.42 -2.52
CA ILE A 214 12.91 4.15 -3.79
C ILE A 214 13.25 5.61 -3.50
N GLY A 215 14.48 6.00 -3.82
CA GLY A 215 15.02 7.35 -3.62
C GLY A 215 15.49 8.02 -4.91
N SER A 216 15.56 7.28 -6.02
CA SER A 216 16.09 7.76 -7.30
C SER A 216 15.42 7.10 -8.51
N LEU A 217 15.68 7.64 -9.71
CA LEU A 217 15.29 6.98 -10.96
C LEU A 217 16.12 5.72 -11.23
N ASP A 218 17.36 5.66 -10.74
CA ASP A 218 18.23 4.48 -10.88
C ASP A 218 17.63 3.28 -10.11
N ASP A 219 17.00 3.51 -8.96
CA ASP A 219 16.25 2.48 -8.23
C ASP A 219 15.12 1.89 -9.10
N LEU A 220 14.44 2.72 -9.89
CA LEU A 220 13.36 2.27 -10.79
C LEU A 220 13.90 1.45 -11.95
N GLU A 221 15.04 1.83 -12.52
CA GLU A 221 15.71 1.01 -13.54
C GLU A 221 16.12 -0.33 -12.95
N ARG A 222 16.63 -0.35 -11.71
CA ARG A 222 17.01 -1.58 -11.03
C ARG A 222 15.81 -2.49 -10.73
N ILE A 223 14.68 -1.93 -10.28
CA ILE A 223 13.41 -2.67 -10.13
C ILE A 223 12.98 -3.25 -11.48
N ARG A 224 13.05 -2.46 -12.56
CA ARG A 224 12.67 -2.92 -13.91
C ARG A 224 13.54 -4.09 -14.37
N GLU A 225 14.85 -4.02 -14.17
CA GLU A 225 15.79 -5.08 -14.53
C GLU A 225 15.52 -6.37 -13.76
N ILE A 226 15.46 -6.29 -12.42
CA ILE A 226 15.30 -7.46 -11.55
C ILE A 226 13.89 -8.07 -11.69
N GLY A 227 12.88 -7.20 -11.72
CA GLY A 227 11.46 -7.56 -11.85
C GLY A 227 11.01 -7.83 -13.28
N ASN A 228 11.94 -7.83 -14.26
CA ASN A 228 11.66 -8.06 -15.68
C ASN A 228 10.52 -7.17 -16.23
N GLY A 229 10.44 -5.93 -15.75
CA GLY A 229 9.42 -4.94 -16.10
C GLY A 229 7.99 -5.24 -15.63
N LYS A 230 7.78 -6.30 -14.84
CA LYS A 230 6.47 -6.76 -14.36
C LYS A 230 6.03 -6.15 -13.04
N ILE A 231 6.98 -5.67 -12.23
CA ILE A 231 6.71 -5.13 -10.90
C ILE A 231 6.37 -3.65 -11.04
N ASP A 232 5.14 -3.30 -10.68
CA ASP A 232 4.71 -1.91 -10.52
C ASP A 232 5.32 -1.31 -9.24
N PHE A 233 5.28 0.01 -9.07
CA PHE A 233 5.93 0.67 -7.94
C PHE A 233 5.11 1.84 -7.40
N THR A 234 5.28 2.14 -6.13
CA THR A 234 4.79 3.37 -5.49
C THR A 234 5.93 4.17 -4.89
N ILE A 235 5.77 5.49 -4.88
CA ILE A 235 6.71 6.43 -4.27
C ILE A 235 5.91 7.39 -3.41
N GLY A 236 6.16 7.34 -2.10
CA GLY A 236 5.61 8.27 -1.12
C GLY A 236 6.54 9.47 -0.89
N SER A 237 7.22 9.48 0.26
CA SER A 237 8.04 10.61 0.74
C SER A 237 9.13 11.13 -0.22
N ALA A 238 9.64 10.30 -1.14
CA ALA A 238 10.67 10.73 -2.10
C ALA A 238 10.10 11.51 -3.31
N LEU A 239 8.78 11.51 -3.51
CA LEU A 239 8.10 12.24 -4.57
C LEU A 239 7.97 13.74 -4.23
N ASP A 240 8.29 14.63 -5.16
CA ASP A 240 8.23 16.08 -4.96
C ASP A 240 6.82 16.59 -4.60
N LEU A 241 5.79 15.89 -5.07
CA LEU A 241 4.39 16.09 -4.69
C LEU A 241 4.16 16.03 -3.17
N PHE A 242 5.04 15.33 -2.45
CA PHE A 242 5.05 15.20 -0.99
C PHE A 242 6.35 15.72 -0.35
N GLY A 243 7.03 16.68 -0.99
CA GLY A 243 8.23 17.32 -0.45
C GLY A 243 9.55 16.57 -0.69
N GLY A 244 9.52 15.49 -1.47
CA GLY A 244 10.71 14.76 -1.91
C GLY A 244 11.45 15.43 -3.10
N GLN A 245 12.36 14.68 -3.71
CA GLN A 245 13.21 15.19 -4.81
C GLN A 245 12.88 14.58 -6.17
N ILE A 246 12.17 13.46 -6.21
CA ILE A 246 11.81 12.77 -7.45
C ILE A 246 10.66 13.52 -8.12
N PRO A 247 10.81 14.01 -9.37
CA PRO A 247 9.77 14.81 -10.00
C PRO A 247 8.53 14.01 -10.41
N TYR A 248 7.34 14.37 -9.91
CA TYR A 248 6.07 13.72 -10.28
C TYR A 248 5.81 13.74 -11.78
N ASP A 249 6.13 14.85 -12.46
CA ASP A 249 5.93 14.98 -13.91
C ASP A 249 6.75 13.98 -14.75
N VAL A 250 7.88 13.50 -14.20
CA VAL A 250 8.66 12.42 -14.79
C VAL A 250 8.00 11.08 -14.49
N ILE A 251 7.69 10.82 -13.22
CA ILE A 251 7.19 9.54 -12.74
C ILE A 251 5.81 9.17 -13.31
N LYS A 252 4.90 10.13 -13.46
CA LYS A 252 3.56 9.87 -13.99
C LYS A 252 3.55 9.32 -15.42
N ASN A 253 4.65 9.50 -16.16
CA ASN A 253 4.84 9.03 -17.53
C ASN A 253 5.74 7.79 -17.63
N TYR A 254 6.22 7.25 -16.50
CA TYR A 254 7.12 6.10 -16.48
C TYR A 254 6.39 4.82 -16.94
N ARG A 255 6.98 4.09 -17.89
CA ARG A 255 6.39 2.87 -18.50
C ARG A 255 7.42 1.75 -18.61
#